data_AF-A0A6M1Z578-F1
#
_entry.id   AF-A0A6M1Z578-F1
#
_cell.length_a   1.000
_cell.length_b   1.000
_cell.length_c   1.000
_cell.angle_alpha   90.00
_cell.angle_beta   90.00
_cell.angle_gamma   90.00
#
_symmetry.space_group_name_H-M   'P 1'
#
loop_
_entity.id
_entity.type
_entity.pdbx_description
1 polymer ?
#
loop_
_entity_poly.entity_id
_entity_poly.type
_entity_poly.pdbx_seq_one_letter_code
_entity_poly.pdbx_strand_id
1 'polypeptide(L)' 'MTKISEIRDQAEDQLEFRLTEIDREYFDLVNELKISHKLEKPHFLKSLKKEKAQILTILTERKRQSKA' A
#
# COMPACT_ATOMS: atom_id res chain seq x y z
N MET A 1 -2.60 9.08 -7.23
CA MET A 1 -1.96 7.75 -7.29
C MET A 1 -0.46 8.00 -7.30
N THR A 2 0.26 7.52 -6.30
CA THR A 2 1.72 7.72 -6.15
C THR A 2 2.45 7.11 -7.33
N LYS A 3 3.46 7.80 -7.87
CA LYS A 3 4.25 7.26 -8.98
C LYS A 3 5.18 6.16 -8.46
N ILE A 4 5.41 5.14 -9.27
CA ILE A 4 6.29 4.04 -8.86
C ILE A 4 7.74 4.48 -8.64
N SER A 5 8.19 5.54 -9.33
CA SER A 5 9.49 6.15 -9.12
C SER A 5 9.61 6.71 -7.69
N GLU A 6 8.59 7.42 -7.23
CA GLU A 6 8.56 8.01 -5.88
C GLU A 6 8.64 6.92 -4.80
N ILE A 7 7.96 5.78 -5.01
CA ILE A 7 8.03 4.63 -4.09
C ILE A 7 9.44 4.00 -4.11
N ARG A 8 10.09 3.93 -5.27
CA ARG A 8 11.44 3.34 -5.39
C ARG A 8 12.51 4.18 -4.71
N ASP A 9 12.31 5.49 -4.59
CA ASP A 9 13.23 6.41 -3.92
C ASP A 9 13.13 6.37 -2.38
N GLN A 10 12.09 5.73 -1.83
CA GLN A 10 11.90 5.60 -0.38
C GLN A 10 12.83 4.52 0.22
N ALA A 11 13.29 4.78 1.44
CA ALA A 11 14.04 3.81 2.24
C ALA A 11 13.15 2.60 2.64
N GLU A 12 13.78 1.46 2.91
CA GLU A 12 13.07 0.19 3.18
C GLU A 12 12.20 0.26 4.45
N ASP A 13 12.70 0.88 5.52
CA ASP A 13 11.96 1.16 6.76
C ASP A 13 10.71 2.03 6.49
N GLN A 14 10.83 3.03 5.61
CA GLN A 14 9.70 3.88 5.21
C GLN A 14 8.65 3.11 4.40
N LEU A 15 9.09 2.18 3.55
CA LEU A 15 8.20 1.31 2.79
C LEU A 15 7.46 0.32 3.70
N GLU A 16 8.14 -0.26 4.69
CA GLU A 16 7.53 -1.14 5.70
C GLU A 16 6.54 -0.38 6.59
N PHE A 17 6.90 0.84 7.02
CA PHE A 17 5.98 1.72 7.73
C PHE A 17 4.73 2.02 6.88
N ARG A 18 4.92 2.36 5.59
CA ARG A 18 3.80 2.64 4.68
C ARG A 18 2.89 1.43 4.48
N LEU A 19 3.43 0.20 4.46
CA LEU A 19 2.60 -1.01 4.41
C LEU A 19 1.69 -1.14 5.62
N THR A 20 2.19 -0.83 6.82
CA THR A 20 1.42 -0.86 8.05
C THR A 20 0.28 0.17 8.03
N GLU A 21 0.56 1.37 7.54
CA GLU A 21 -0.44 2.43 7.39
C GLU A 21 -1.51 2.05 6.35
N ILE A 22 -1.12 1.49 5.21
CA ILE A 22 -2.07 1.01 4.19
C ILE A 22 -2.99 -0.07 4.77
N ASP A 23 -2.49 -0.97 5.60
CA ASP A 23 -3.31 -2.02 6.20
C ASP A 23 -4.34 -1.46 7.21
N ARG A 24 -3.97 -0.43 7.97
CA ARG A 24 -4.90 0.31 8.83
C ARG A 24 -5.97 1.04 8.02
N GLU A 25 -5.56 1.85 7.04
CA GLU A 25 -6.48 2.60 6.17
C GLU A 25 -7.46 1.65 5.45
N TYR A 26 -6.96 0.51 4.97
CA TYR A 26 -7.78 -0.49 4.31
C TYR A 26 -8.80 -1.11 5.26
N PHE A 27 -8.39 -1.45 6.48
CA PHE A 27 -9.29 -1.99 7.50
C PHE A 27 -10.41 -1.02 7.85
N ASP A 28 -10.08 0.26 8.04
CA ASP A 28 -11.05 1.30 8.36
C ASP A 28 -12.09 1.47 7.25
N LEU A 29 -11.65 1.54 5.98
CA LEU A 29 -12.55 1.63 4.84
C LEU A 29 -13.43 0.38 4.69
N VAL A 30 -12.89 -0.81 4.94
CA VAL A 30 -13.70 -2.05 4.92
C VAL A 30 -14.75 -2.04 6.03
N ASN A 31 -14.42 -1.53 7.21
CA ASN A 31 -15.37 -1.43 8.32
C ASN A 31 -16.45 -0.38 8.03
N GLU A 32 -16.07 0.79 7.52
CA GLU A 32 -17.02 1.83 7.08
C GLU A 32 -18.03 1.25 6.07
N LEU A 33 -17.53 0.51 5.08
CA LEU A 33 -18.37 -0.14 4.07
C LEU A 33 -19.32 -1.17 4.69
N LYS A 34 -18.87 -1.94 5.70
CA LYS A 34 -19.70 -2.94 6.38
C LYS A 34 -20.79 -2.29 7.23
N ILE A 35 -20.49 -1.18 7.90
CA ILE A 35 -21.42 -0.51 8.82
C ILE A 35 -22.43 0.34 8.06
N SER A 36 -21.96 1.13 7.10
CA SER A 36 -22.78 2.13 6.42
C SER A 36 -23.35 1.66 5.08
N HIS A 37 -22.88 0.52 4.55
CA HIS A 37 -23.16 0.02 3.19
C HIS A 37 -22.82 1.00 2.07
N LYS A 38 -22.08 2.05 2.39
CA LYS A 38 -21.63 3.09 1.47
C LYS A 38 -20.17 3.39 1.77
N LEU A 39 -19.46 3.88 0.77
CA LEU A 39 -18.12 4.44 0.94
C LEU A 39 -18.15 5.81 0.33
N GLU A 40 -17.64 6.82 1.05
CA GLU A 40 -17.48 8.15 0.46
C GLU A 40 -16.54 8.11 -0.76
N LYS A 41 -15.48 7.30 -0.67
CA LYS A 41 -14.42 7.22 -1.70
C LYS A 41 -14.08 5.76 -2.02
N PRO A 42 -14.94 5.03 -2.77
CA PRO A 42 -14.74 3.60 -3.05
C PRO A 42 -13.47 3.30 -3.85
N HIS A 43 -12.96 4.27 -4.61
CA HIS A 43 -11.72 4.15 -5.37
C HIS A 43 -10.47 4.06 -4.48
N PHE A 44 -10.56 4.45 -3.20
CA PHE A 44 -9.44 4.36 -2.25
C PHE A 44 -9.08 2.90 -1.94
N LEU A 45 -10.05 2.01 -1.75
CA LEU A 45 -9.77 0.57 -1.56
C LEU A 45 -8.91 -0.02 -2.69
N LYS A 46 -9.25 0.31 -3.93
CA LYS A 46 -8.48 -0.14 -5.11
C LYS A 46 -7.10 0.51 -5.16
N SER A 47 -7.01 1.79 -4.81
CA SER A 47 -5.74 2.53 -4.80
C SER A 47 -4.76 1.98 -3.76
N LEU A 48 -5.24 1.74 -2.53
CA LEU A 48 -4.46 1.16 -1.44
C LEU A 48 -3.95 -0.24 -1.76
N LYS A 49 -4.81 -1.11 -2.32
CA LYS A 49 -4.39 -2.44 -2.79
C LYS A 49 -3.28 -2.37 -3.82
N LYS A 50 -3.40 -1.44 -4.78
CA LYS A 50 -2.41 -1.26 -5.84
C LYS A 50 -1.09 -0.74 -5.28
N GLU A 51 -1.14 0.26 -4.40
CA GLU A 51 0.04 0.81 -3.72
C GLU A 51 0.76 -0.27 -2.90
N LYS A 52 0.02 -1.04 -2.09
CA LYS A 52 0.57 -2.19 -1.34
C LYS A 52 1.28 -3.18 -2.26
N ALA A 53 0.67 -3.56 -3.38
CA ALA A 53 1.27 -4.48 -4.35
C ALA A 53 2.57 -3.92 -4.97
N GLN A 54 2.62 -2.61 -5.25
CA GLN A 54 3.82 -1.95 -5.78
C GLN A 54 4.96 -1.95 -4.77
N ILE A 55 4.67 -1.61 -3.51
CA ILE A 55 5.66 -1.62 -2.42
C ILE A 55 6.22 -3.03 -2.22
N LEU A 56 5.36 -4.04 -2.10
CA LEU A 56 5.78 -5.44 -1.92
C LEU A 56 6.64 -5.95 -3.07
N THR A 57 6.33 -5.52 -4.30
CA THR A 57 7.14 -5.84 -5.49
C THR A 57 8.54 -5.26 -5.35
N ILE A 58 8.66 -3.97 -5.01
CA ILE A 58 9.95 -3.27 -4.86
C ILE A 58 10.79 -3.92 -3.74
N LEU A 59 10.20 -4.21 -2.59
CA LEU A 59 10.89 -4.90 -1.50
C LEU A 59 11.40 -6.29 -1.92
N THR A 60 10.58 -7.02 -2.69
CA THR A 60 10.96 -8.33 -3.23
C THR A 60 12.12 -8.21 -4.24
N GLU A 61 12.08 -7.22 -5.13
CA GLU A 61 13.16 -6.92 -6.07
C GLU A 61 14.47 -6.62 -5.34
N ARG A 62 14.44 -5.73 -4.33
CA ARG A 62 15.60 -5.38 -3.50
C ARG A 62 16.17 -6.61 -2.78
N LYS A 63 15.29 -7.43 -2.17
CA LYS A 63 15.69 -8.67 -1.50
C LYS A 63 16.33 -9.69 -2.45
N ARG A 64 15.89 -9.74 -3.71
CA ARG A 64 16.51 -10.60 -4.73
C ARG A 64 17.89 -10.07 -5.15
N GLN A 65 18.03 -8.76 -5.32
CA GLN A 65 19.30 -8.12 -5.66
C GLN A 65 20.35 -8.29 -4.54
N SER A 66 19.96 -8.16 -3.28
CA SER A 66 20.89 -8.35 -2.14
C SER A 66 21.37 -9.81 -1.97
N LYS A 67 20.68 -10.78 -2.58
CA LYS A 67 21.01 -12.21 -2.49
C LYS A 67 21.81 -12.73 -3.68
N ALA A 68 21.95 -11.92 -4.73
CA ALA A 68 22.71 -12.24 -5.95
C ALA A 68 24.12 -11.68 -5.84
#